data_AF-A0A7V6P8M1-F1
#
_entry.id   AF-A0A7V6P8M1-F1
#
_cell.length_a   1.000
_cell.length_b   1.000
_cell.length_c   1.000
_cell.angle_alpha   90.00
_cell.angle_beta   90.00
_cell.angle_gamma   90.00
#
_symmetry.space_group_name_H-M   'P 1'
#
loop_
_entity.id
_entity.type
_entity.pdbx_description
1 polymer ?
#
loop_
_entity_poly.entity_id
_entity_poly.type
_entity_poly.pdbx_seq_one_letter_code
_entity_poly.pdbx_strand_id
1 'polypeptide(L)' 'MSAQSTSLAFQACHAVTARWEGGWSNHAADPGGKTMYGITEKVWLAWNKAKGISKPKPIRQITRAEAEEIYYHDYWL' A
#
# COMPACT_ATOMS: atom_id res chain seq x y z
N MET A 1 5.89 9.56 15.52
CA MET A 1 4.97 9.38 14.39
C MET A 1 3.63 9.00 14.97
N SER A 2 2.66 9.91 14.94
CA SER A 2 1.30 9.62 15.41
C SER A 2 0.64 8.69 14.40
N ALA A 3 0.17 7.52 14.84
CA ALA A 3 -0.72 6.71 14.03
C ALA A 3 -1.97 7.55 13.75
N GLN A 4 -2.21 7.89 12.47
CA GLN A 4 -3.48 8.50 12.09
C GLN A 4 -4.59 7.51 12.42
N SER A 5 -5.56 7.93 13.22
CA SER A 5 -6.74 7.11 13.48
C SER A 5 -7.61 7.11 12.23
N THR A 6 -7.62 6.01 11.50
CA THR A 6 -8.51 5.78 10.35
C THR A 6 -9.96 5.60 10.83
N SER A 7 -10.94 5.88 9.97
CA SER A 7 -12.36 5.72 10.33
C SER A 7 -12.73 4.25 10.59
N LEU A 8 -13.70 3.99 11.47
CA LEU A 8 -14.20 2.63 11.75
C LEU A 8 -14.77 1.95 10.50
N ALA A 9 -15.42 2.73 9.62
CA ALA A 9 -15.97 2.23 8.37
C ALA A 9 -14.85 1.76 7.42
N PHE A 10 -13.77 2.54 7.31
CA PHE A 10 -12.59 2.12 6.55
C PHE A 10 -12.00 0.83 7.11
N GLN A 11 -11.77 0.75 8.42
CA GLN A 11 -11.19 -0.45 9.04
C GLN A 11 -12.05 -1.69 8.77
N ALA A 12 -13.37 -1.57 8.88
CA ALA A 12 -14.30 -2.66 8.60
C ALA A 12 -14.25 -3.11 7.13
N CYS A 13 -14.27 -2.16 6.18
CA CYS A 13 -14.24 -2.46 4.75
C CYS A 13 -12.87 -2.99 4.30
N HIS A 14 -11.77 -2.35 4.73
CA HIS A 14 -10.41 -2.78 4.38
C HIS A 14 -10.11 -4.17 4.94
N ALA A 15 -10.60 -4.51 6.14
CA ALA A 15 -10.43 -5.86 6.69
C ALA A 15 -11.09 -6.96 5.85
N VAL A 16 -12.09 -6.64 5.02
CA VAL A 16 -12.69 -7.59 4.08
C VAL A 16 -11.79 -7.78 2.87
N THR A 17 -11.32 -6.70 2.24
CA THR A 17 -10.49 -6.78 1.03
C THR A 17 -9.08 -7.28 1.33
N ALA A 18 -8.49 -6.89 2.46
CA ALA A 18 -7.16 -7.29 2.89
C ALA A 18 -6.98 -8.80 3.10
N ARG A 19 -8.08 -9.57 3.20
CA ARG A 19 -8.04 -11.05 3.23
C ARG A 19 -7.71 -11.66 1.87
N TRP A 20 -8.05 -10.95 0.80
CA TRP A 20 -7.80 -11.33 -0.58
C TRP A 20 -6.50 -10.72 -1.12
N GLU A 21 -6.08 -9.60 -0.53
CA GLU A 21 -4.78 -8.98 -0.79
C GLU A 21 -3.63 -9.95 -0.46
N GLY A 22 -2.92 -10.37 -1.51
CA GLY A 22 -1.82 -11.31 -1.41
C GLY A 22 -0.54 -10.71 -0.81
N GLY A 23 0.51 -11.53 -0.77
CA GLY A 23 1.86 -11.08 -0.43
C GLY A 23 2.60 -10.52 -1.64
N TRP A 24 3.89 -10.86 -1.71
CA TRP A 24 4.75 -10.47 -2.82
C TRP A 24 4.34 -11.12 -4.14
N SER A 25 4.25 -10.33 -5.21
CA SER A 25 4.17 -10.79 -6.61
C SER A 25 5.18 -10.05 -7.48
N ASN A 26 5.80 -10.76 -8.42
CA ASN A 26 6.61 -10.18 -9.48
C ASN A 26 6.72 -11.18 -10.64
N HIS A 27 5.77 -11.14 -11.57
CA HIS A 27 5.75 -12.01 -12.75
C HIS A 27 5.92 -11.20 -14.04
N ALA A 28 6.68 -11.74 -14.99
CA ALA A 28 6.95 -11.04 -16.26
C ALA A 28 5.70 -10.81 -17.11
N ALA A 29 4.65 -11.63 -16.92
CA ALA A 29 3.35 -11.47 -17.56
C ALA A 29 2.37 -10.59 -16.75
N ASP A 30 2.77 -10.12 -15.56
CA ASP A 30 1.95 -9.27 -14.71
C ASP A 30 2.14 -7.79 -15.11
N PRO A 31 1.11 -7.12 -15.65
CA PRO A 31 1.22 -5.72 -16.03
C PRO A 31 1.45 -4.79 -14.83
N GLY A 32 1.13 -5.23 -13.61
CA GLY A 32 1.38 -4.48 -12.37
C GLY A 32 2.83 -4.54 -11.88
N GLY A 33 3.62 -5.51 -12.37
CA GLY A 33 5.01 -5.71 -11.97
C GLY A 33 5.16 -6.05 -10.49
N LYS A 34 6.21 -5.52 -9.85
CA LYS A 34 6.49 -5.78 -8.43
C LYS A 34 5.37 -5.22 -7.54
N THR A 35 4.72 -6.10 -6.79
CA THR A 35 3.55 -5.77 -5.98
C THR A 35 3.67 -6.38 -4.59
N MET A 36 3.27 -5.64 -3.56
CA MET A 36 3.21 -6.11 -2.18
C MET A 36 1.92 -5.61 -1.52
N TYR A 37 1.11 -6.52 -0.98
CA TYR A 37 -0.20 -6.18 -0.37
C TYR A 37 -1.09 -5.34 -1.30
N GLY A 38 -1.11 -5.68 -2.59
CA GLY A 38 -1.87 -4.98 -3.64
C GLY A 38 -1.28 -3.66 -4.12
N ILE A 39 -0.25 -3.15 -3.46
CA ILE A 39 0.42 -1.92 -3.84
C ILE A 39 1.55 -2.21 -4.82
N THR A 40 1.46 -1.63 -6.02
CA THR A 40 2.53 -1.72 -7.03
C THR A 40 3.73 -0.85 -6.66
N GLU A 41 4.92 -1.21 -7.13
CA GLU A 41 6.15 -0.40 -6.96
C GLU A 41 5.94 1.04 -7.47
N LYS A 42 5.19 1.23 -8.56
CA LYS A 42 4.86 2.55 -9.10
C LYS A 42 4.09 3.41 -8.10
N VAL A 43 3.04 2.86 -7.48
CA VAL A 43 2.23 3.58 -6.47
C VAL A 43 3.08 3.91 -5.25
N TRP A 44 3.85 2.94 -4.75
CA TRP A 44 4.74 3.16 -3.60
C TRP A 44 5.78 4.26 -3.82
N LEU A 45 6.41 4.30 -5.01
CA LEU A 45 7.36 5.35 -5.36
C LEU A 45 6.68 6.72 -5.47
N ALA A 46 5.48 6.79 -6.06
CA ALA A 46 4.73 8.03 -6.18
C ALA A 46 4.31 8.57 -4.81
N TRP A 47 3.79 7.70 -3.94
CA TRP A 47 3.43 8.01 -2.55
C TRP A 47 4.59 8.62 -1.76
N ASN A 48 5.75 7.96 -1.80
CA ASN A 48 6.95 8.45 -1.11
C ASN A 48 7.47 9.77 -1.69
N LYS A 49 7.42 9.92 -3.02
CA LYS A 49 7.78 11.17 -3.68
C LYS A 49 6.88 12.33 -3.22
N ALA A 50 5.58 12.11 -3.11
CA ALA A 50 4.63 13.10 -2.61
C ALA A 50 4.92 13.50 -1.14
N LYS A 51 5.43 12.55 -0.33
CA LYS A 51 5.90 12.79 1.05
C LYS A 51 7.32 13.38 1.14
N GLY A 52 7.97 13.68 0.02
CA GLY A 52 9.35 14.20 -0.01
C GLY A 52 10.44 13.16 0.29
N ILE A 53 10.11 11.88 0.26
CA ILE A 53 11.04 10.77 0.50
C ILE A 53 11.69 10.38 -0.83
N SER A 54 12.99 10.68 -0.98
CA SER A 54 13.74 10.47 -2.22
C SER A 54 14.28 9.06 -2.42
N LYS A 55 14.44 8.29 -1.33
CA LYS A 55 14.96 6.91 -1.35
C LYS A 55 14.11 5.99 -0.49
N PRO A 56 12.88 5.66 -0.93
CA PRO A 56 12.06 4.70 -0.21
C PRO A 56 12.67 3.29 -0.27
N LYS A 57 12.35 2.49 0.75
CA LYS A 57 12.72 1.06 0.76
C LYS A 57 12.04 0.31 -0.41
N PRO A 58 12.60 -0.83 -0.86
CA PRO A 58 11.97 -1.65 -1.90
C PRO A 58 10.54 -2.04 -1.53
N ILE A 59 9.65 -2.09 -2.53
CA ILE A 59 8.22 -2.42 -2.31
C ILE A 59 8.03 -3.76 -1.57
N ARG A 60 8.93 -4.73 -1.76
CA ARG A 60 8.90 -6.03 -1.06
C ARG A 60 9.06 -5.93 0.46
N GLN A 61 9.56 -4.79 0.97
CA GLN A 61 9.87 -4.57 2.38
C GLN A 61 8.85 -3.65 3.09
N ILE A 62 7.77 -3.26 2.42
CA ILE A 62 6.71 -2.51 3.08
C ILE A 62 5.94 -3.41 4.05
N THR A 63 5.36 -2.80 5.06
CA THR A 63 4.48 -3.42 6.03
C THR A 63 3.03 -3.30 5.56
N ARG A 64 2.14 -4.12 6.14
CA ARG A 64 0.69 -3.97 5.90
C ARG A 64 0.17 -2.61 6.34
N ALA A 65 0.70 -2.06 7.44
CA ALA A 65 0.32 -0.73 7.93
C ALA A 65 0.67 0.37 6.92
N GLU A 66 1.84 0.30 6.29
CA GLU A 66 2.23 1.25 5.23
C GLU A 66 1.38 1.12 3.97
N ALA A 67 0.95 -0.09 3.61
CA ALA A 67 -0.01 -0.30 2.53
C ALA A 67 -1.40 0.25 2.90
N GLU A 68 -1.85 0.03 4.14
CA GLU A 68 -3.10 0.55 4.66
C GLU A 68 -3.15 2.08 4.65
N GLU A 69 -2.06 2.77 4.96
CA GLU A 69 -1.96 4.23 4.81
C GLU A 69 -2.28 4.69 3.39
N ILE A 70 -1.81 3.97 2.37
CA ILE A 70 -2.08 4.27 0.96
C ILE A 70 -3.54 3.99 0.64
N TYR A 71 -4.08 2.84 1.08
CA TYR A 71 -5.50 2.55 0.88
C TYR A 71 -6.43 3.60 1.50
N TYR A 72 -6.09 4.07 2.70
CA TYR A 72 -6.86 5.09 3.37
C TYR A 72 -6.80 6.42 2.62
N HIS A 73 -5.60 6.85 2.22
CA HIS A 73 -5.45 8.16 1.59
C HIS A 73 -5.93 8.21 0.13
N ASP A 74 -5.60 7.21 -0.68
CA ASP A 74 -5.81 7.28 -2.13
C ASP A 74 -7.18 6.74 -2.57
N TYR A 75 -7.88 6.00 -1.70
CA TYR A 75 -9.13 5.31 -2.06
C TYR A 75 -10.29 5.52 -1.06
N TRP A 76 -10.05 6.12 0.10
CA TRP A 76 -11.09 6.32 1.12
C TRP A 76 -11.38 7.79 1.46
N LEU A 77 -10.34 8.62 1.62
CA LEU A 77 -10.48 10.07 1.85
C LEU A 77 -11.05 10.79 0.61
#